data_AF-A0A934TXG2-F1
#
_entry.id   AF-A0A934TXG2-F1
#
_cell.length_a   1.000
_cell.length_b   1.000
_cell.length_c   1.000
_cell.angle_alpha   90.00
_cell.angle_beta   90.00
_cell.angle_gamma   90.00
#
_symmetry.space_group_name_H-M   'P 1'
#
loop_
_entity.id
_entity.type
_entity.pdbx_description
1 polymer ?
#
loop_
_entity_poly.entity_id
_entity_poly.type
_entity_poly.pdbx_seq_one_letter_code
_entity_poly.pdbx_strand_id
1 'polypeptide(L)'
;MKHDEVKKSLPWYRYVHVWMVIAGPAIVVVAALATGYIAMRGADPVVDADYYRRGMEINKTLAQKARLPALEGRNHAATQPAEP
;
A
#
# COMPACT_ATOMS: atom_id res chain seq x y z
N MET A 1 14.99 67.92 31.79
CA MET A 1 14.17 67.16 30.82
C MET A 1 14.91 65.86 30.56
N LYS A 2 14.43 64.75 31.13
CA LYS A 2 15.00 63.42 30.86
C LYS A 2 14.49 63.04 29.48
N HIS A 3 15.39 62.75 28.55
CA HIS A 3 14.99 62.26 27.24
C HIS A 3 14.36 60.88 27.44
N ASP A 4 13.09 60.78 27.08
CA ASP A 4 12.40 59.50 27.00
C ASP A 4 13.06 58.72 25.86
N GLU A 5 13.98 57.83 26.23
CA GLU A 5 14.68 56.98 25.29
C GLU A 5 13.63 56.05 24.66
N VAL A 6 13.20 56.37 23.43
CA VAL A 6 12.27 55.53 22.67
C VAL A 6 12.98 54.23 22.35
N LYS A 7 12.78 53.20 23.19
CA LYS A 7 13.27 51.84 22.91
C LYS A 7 12.67 51.35 21.60
N LYS A 8 13.49 51.35 20.55
CA LYS A 8 13.10 50.85 19.23
C LYS A 8 13.17 49.33 19.26
N SER A 9 12.03 48.68 19.52
CA SER A 9 11.92 47.22 19.46
C SER A 9 12.24 46.71 18.06
N LEU A 10 12.97 45.60 17.96
CA LEU A 10 13.25 44.97 16.68
C LEU A 10 11.96 44.32 16.12
N PRO A 11 11.81 44.25 14.79
CA PRO A 11 10.72 43.49 14.19
C PRO A 11 10.72 42.01 14.62
N TRP A 12 9.53 41.43 14.80
CA TRP A 12 9.34 40.07 15.35
C TRP A 12 10.10 38.97 14.59
N TYR A 13 10.24 39.09 13.26
CA TYR A 13 10.92 38.08 12.42
C TYR A 13 12.43 38.01 12.64
N ARG A 14 13.02 39.00 13.33
CA ARG A 14 14.46 39.05 13.65
C ARG A 14 14.83 38.14 14.82
N TYR A 15 13.86 37.70 15.62
CA TYR A 15 14.14 36.90 16.79
C TYR A 15 14.13 35.40 16.48
N VAL A 16 15.25 34.71 16.73
CA VAL A 16 15.45 33.27 16.45
C VAL A 16 14.37 32.39 17.10
N HIS A 17 13.90 32.73 18.31
CA HIS A 17 12.86 31.97 19.00
C HIS A 17 11.52 31.92 18.25
N VAL A 18 11.21 32.91 17.40
CA VAL A 18 9.96 32.89 16.62
C VAL A 18 10.05 31.79 15.56
N TRP A 19 11.21 31.66 14.93
CA TRP A 19 11.47 30.60 13.98
C TRP A 19 11.50 29.22 14.62
N MET A 20 11.96 29.07 15.87
CA MET A 20 11.88 27.78 16.58
C MET A 20 10.45 27.31 16.78
N VAL A 21 9.53 28.24 17.11
CA VAL A 21 8.10 27.92 17.28
C VAL A 21 7.44 27.59 15.93
N ILE A 22 7.77 28.34 14.87
CA ILE A 22 7.22 28.10 13.52
C ILE A 22 7.79 26.82 12.89
N ALA A 23 9.05 26.49 13.18
CA ALA A 23 9.73 25.34 12.61
C ALA A 23 9.04 24.02 12.93
N GLY A 24 8.52 23.84 14.16
CA GLY A 24 7.83 22.61 14.57
C GLY A 24 6.65 22.27 13.64
N PRO A 25 5.63 23.13 13.54
CA PRO A 25 4.51 22.93 12.61
C PRO A 25 4.94 22.88 11.14
N ALA A 26 5.90 23.72 10.72
CA ALA A 26 6.35 23.74 9.34
C ALA A 26 6.98 22.40 8.90
N ILE A 27 7.78 21.78 9.76
CA ILE A 27 8.39 20.46 9.48
C ILE A 27 7.30 19.40 9.29
N VAL A 28 6.27 19.38 10.13
CA VAL A 28 5.17 18.40 10.02
C VAL A 28 4.40 18.57 8.72
N VAL A 29 4.11 19.80 8.29
CA VAL A 29 3.46 20.06 7.00
C VAL A 29 4.30 19.52 5.84
N VAL A 30 5.62 19.79 5.84
CA VAL A 30 6.53 19.27 4.80
C VAL A 30 6.56 17.74 4.81
N ALA A 31 6.62 17.12 5.99
CA ALA A 31 6.60 15.66 6.13
C ALA A 31 5.30 15.04 5.60
N ALA A 32 4.15 15.67 5.88
CA ALA A 32 2.85 15.22 5.39
C ALA A 32 2.77 15.29 3.86
N LEU A 33 3.25 16.39 3.26
CA LEU A 33 3.31 16.53 1.80
C LEU A 33 4.25 15.51 1.17
N ALA A 34 5.43 15.29 1.76
CA ALA A 34 6.38 14.28 1.27
C ALA A 34 5.77 12.87 1.33
N THR A 35 5.08 12.55 2.43
CA THR A 35 4.41 11.25 2.60
C THR A 35 3.25 11.09 1.61
N GLY A 36 2.43 12.13 1.43
CA GLY A 36 1.35 12.13 0.45
C GLY A 36 1.87 11.96 -0.97
N TYR A 37 2.99 12.61 -1.31
CA TYR A 37 3.64 12.46 -2.60
C TYR A 37 4.14 11.03 -2.84
N ILE A 38 4.75 10.40 -1.83
CA ILE A 38 5.15 8.98 -1.89
C ILE A 38 3.92 8.10 -2.10
N ALA A 39 2.83 8.34 -1.38
CA ALA A 39 1.61 7.57 -1.51
C ALA A 39 1.00 7.66 -2.92
N MET A 40 1.02 8.84 -3.55
CA MET A 40 0.50 9.03 -4.91
C MET A 40 1.36 8.35 -5.97
N ARG A 41 2.69 8.31 -5.79
CA ARG A 41 3.62 7.75 -6.78
C ARG A 41 3.94 6.27 -6.58
N GLY A 42 3.87 5.80 -5.34
CA GLY A 42 4.20 4.44 -4.92
C GLY A 42 2.97 3.55 -4.72
N ALA A 43 1.79 3.98 -5.18
CA ALA A 43 0.62 3.12 -5.19
C ALA A 43 0.87 1.95 -6.15
N ASP A 44 1.17 0.78 -5.58
CA ASP A 44 1.16 -0.51 -6.27
C ASP A 44 -0.24 -0.66 -6.92
N PRO A 45 -0.35 -1.13 -8.17
CA PRO A 45 -1.64 -1.24 -8.84
C PRO A 45 -2.61 -1.97 -7.94
N VAL A 46 -3.75 -1.32 -7.65
CA VAL A 46 -4.85 -1.93 -6.91
C VAL A 46 -5.16 -3.27 -7.55
N VAL A 47 -5.10 -4.32 -6.71
CA VAL A 47 -5.38 -5.71 -7.06
C VAL A 47 -6.53 -5.76 -8.06
N ASP A 48 -6.22 -6.28 -9.26
CA ASP A 48 -7.14 -6.34 -10.39
C ASP A 48 -8.51 -6.88 -9.93
N ALA A 49 -9.62 -6.33 -10.43
CA ALA A 49 -10.95 -6.75 -10.00
C ALA A 49 -11.18 -8.26 -10.15
N ASP A 50 -10.47 -8.87 -11.11
CA ASP A 50 -10.50 -10.30 -11.38
C ASP A 50 -9.56 -11.13 -10.51
N TYR A 51 -8.77 -10.56 -9.60
CA TYR A 51 -7.84 -11.32 -8.75
C TYR A 51 -8.55 -12.40 -7.91
N TYR A 52 -9.68 -12.05 -7.30
CA TYR A 52 -10.52 -13.01 -6.58
C TYR A 52 -11.13 -14.06 -7.51
N ARG A 53 -11.52 -13.64 -8.71
CA ARG A 53 -12.10 -14.52 -9.73
C ARG A 53 -11.08 -15.54 -10.22
N ARG A 54 -9.86 -15.07 -10.46
CA ARG A 54 -8.70 -15.86 -10.88
C ARG A 54 -8.30 -16.88 -9.81
N GLY A 55 -8.29 -16.49 -8.54
CA GLY A 55 -8.04 -17.41 -7.42
C GLY A 55 -9.11 -18.52 -7.31
N MET A 56 -10.39 -18.16 -7.47
CA MET A 56 -11.51 -19.12 -7.48
C MET A 56 -11.44 -20.10 -8.67
N GLU A 57 -11.09 -19.61 -9.85
CA GLU A 57 -10.96 -20.43 -11.06
C GLU A 57 -9.76 -21.38 -11.00
N ILE A 58 -8.64 -20.95 -10.43
CA ILE A 58 -7.48 -21.81 -10.19
C ILE A 58 -7.87 -22.98 -9.27
N ASN A 59 -8.59 -22.74 -8.18
CA ASN A 59 -9.06 -23.83 -7.31
C ASN A 59 -10.00 -24.81 -8.02
N LYS A 60 -10.91 -24.30 -8.87
CA LYS A 60 -11.80 -25.17 -9.67
C LYS A 60 -11.02 -26.02 -10.67
N THR A 61 -10.06 -25.43 -11.38
CA THR A 61 -9.24 -26.16 -12.37
C THR A 61 -8.34 -27.19 -11.71
N LEU A 62 -7.76 -26.89 -10.53
CA LEU A 62 -6.98 -27.84 -9.75
C LEU A 62 -7.83 -29.01 -9.25
N ALA A 63 -9.04 -28.74 -8.74
CA ALA A 63 -9.96 -29.79 -8.32
C ALA A 63 -10.42 -30.68 -9.49
N GLN A 64 -10.68 -30.09 -10.66
CA GLN A 64 -11.00 -30.82 -11.88
C GLN A 64 -9.83 -31.72 -12.31
N LYS A 65 -8.59 -31.18 -12.31
CA LYS A 65 -7.38 -31.94 -12.64
C LYS A 65 -7.12 -33.08 -11.67
N ALA A 66 -7.34 -32.87 -10.37
CA ALA A 66 -7.19 -33.92 -9.36
C ALA A 66 -8.19 -35.08 -9.53
N ARG A 67 -9.35 -34.84 -10.16
CA ARG A 67 -10.32 -35.88 -10.49
C ARG A 67 -9.94 -36.73 -11.71
N LEU A 68 -9.11 -36.21 -12.62
CA LEU A 68 -8.69 -36.96 -13.82
C LEU A 68 -7.94 -38.27 -13.49
N PRO A 69 -6.90 -38.28 -12.63
CA PRO A 69 -6.22 -39.52 -12.23
C PRO A 69 -7.15 -40.50 -11.52
N ALA A 70 -8.09 -39.99 -10.72
CA ALA A 70 -9.06 -40.81 -10.00
C ALA A 70 -10.05 -41.49 -10.96
N LEU A 71 -10.45 -40.81 -12.05
CA LEU A 71 -11.29 -41.38 -13.09
C LEU A 71 -10.51 -42.39 -13.94
N GLU A 72 -9.27 -42.09 -14.29
CA GLU A 72 -8.39 -42.99 -15.04
C GLU A 72 -8.13 -44.29 -14.27
N GLY A 73 -7.80 -44.21 -12.98
CA GLY A 73 -7.65 -45.39 -12.12
C GLY A 73 -8.91 -46.25 -12.01
N ARG A 74 -10.10 -45.63 -11.99
CA ARG A 74 -11.37 -46.37 -12.03
C ARG A 74 -11.63 -47.03 -13.39
N ASN A 75 -11.26 -46.37 -14.48
CA ASN A 75 -11.43 -46.91 -15.84
C ASN A 75 -10.50 -48.12 -16.06
N HIS A 76 -9.27 -48.07 -15.56
CA HIS A 76 -8.33 -49.21 -15.63
C HIS A 76 -8.79 -50.42 -14.80
N ALA A 77 -9.51 -50.22 -13.70
CA ALA A 77 -10.08 -51.32 -12.91
C ALA A 77 -11.35 -51.94 -13.55
N ALA A 78 -12.06 -51.17 -14.39
CA ALA A 78 -13.29 -51.61 -15.05
C ALA A 78 -13.04 -52.29 -16.41
N THR A 79 -11.84 -52.15 -16.99
CA THR A 79 -11.43 -52.96 -18.15
C THR A 79 -11.16 -54.38 -17.70
N GLN A 80 -12.14 -55.26 -17.91
CA GLN A 80 -11.94 -56.71 -17.80
C GLN A 80 -10.89 -57.12 -18.84
N PRO A 81 -9.91 -57.98 -18.51
CA PRO A 81 -9.05 -58.57 -19.53
C PRO A 81 -9.96 -59.30 -20.52
N ALA A 82 -9.86 -58.98 -21.81
CA ALA A 82 -10.53 -59.76 -22.84
C ALA A 82 -10.03 -61.21 -22.71
N GLU A 83 -10.92 -62.12 -22.28
CA GLU A 83 -10.62 -63.55 -22.25
C GLU A 83 -10.37 -64.04 -23.68
N PRO A 84 -9.31 -64.85 -23.90
CA PRO A 84 -9.03 -65.49 -25.19
C PRO A 84 -10.00 -66.64 -25.51
#